data_AF-A0A1H2M4R2-F1
#
_entry.id   AF-A0A1H2M4R2-F1
#
_cell.length_a   1.000
_cell.length_b   1.000
_cell.length_c   1.000
_cell.angle_alpha   90.00
_cell.angle_beta   90.00
_cell.angle_gamma   90.00
#
_symmetry.space_group_name_H-M   'P 1'
#
loop_
_entity.id
_entity.type
_entity.pdbx_description
1 polymer ?
#
loop_
_entity_poly.entity_id
_entity_poly.type
_entity_poly.pdbx_seq_one_letter_code
_entity_poly.pdbx_strand_id
1 'polypeptide(L)'
;MEWGLLLLVAVLASGLGFAGGRLAVAQDRHRRGTGDADGGAAFRLDHQEDHTWSLVNVGRGTASLVHLLPFTEGIESWPPRPVPGQVETVASDVLPTLAPGASMSVWFSRYDRGQRVIVSWTSTDEVRRGPVVIEVPAPR
;
A
#
# COMPACT_ATOMS: atom_id res chain seq x y z
N MET A 1 5.08 28.08 45.73
CA MET A 1 3.82 27.83 45.00
C MET A 1 4.14 27.75 43.50
N GLU A 2 4.75 26.66 43.02
CA GLU A 2 5.17 26.55 41.59
C GLU A 2 4.72 25.24 40.92
N TRP A 3 4.26 24.25 41.68
CA TRP A 3 3.83 22.95 41.14
C TRP A 3 2.53 23.00 40.34
N GLY A 4 1.62 23.92 40.66
CA GLY A 4 0.32 24.06 39.96
C GLY A 4 0.45 24.58 38.53
N LEU A 5 1.45 25.42 38.26
CA LEU A 5 1.69 25.97 36.92
C LEU A 5 2.31 24.92 35.98
N LEU A 6 3.23 24.10 36.51
CA LEU A 6 3.86 23.01 35.76
C LEU A 6 2.86 21.92 35.35
N LEU A 7 1.91 21.56 36.21
CA LEU A 7 0.85 20.61 35.89
C LEU A 7 -0.10 21.15 34.80
N LEU A 8 -0.44 22.44 34.86
CA LEU A 8 -1.30 23.06 33.85
C LEU A 8 -0.63 23.08 32.46
N VAL A 9 0.66 23.40 32.39
CA VAL A 9 1.44 23.39 31.15
C VAL A 9 1.56 21.98 30.59
N ALA A 10 1.78 20.97 31.45
CA ALA A 10 1.86 19.58 31.02
C ALA A 10 0.53 19.06 30.43
N VAL A 11 -0.61 19.43 31.02
CA VAL A 11 -1.95 19.07 30.54
C VAL A 11 -2.26 19.79 29.21
N LEU A 12 -1.89 21.06 29.07
CA LEU A 12 -2.08 21.81 27.83
C LEU A 12 -1.19 21.27 26.70
N ALA A 13 0.07 20.94 26.99
CA ALA A 13 1.00 20.38 26.00
C ALA A 13 0.57 18.99 25.51
N SER A 14 0.07 18.15 26.42
CA SER A 14 -0.46 16.82 26.07
C SER A 14 -1.79 16.91 25.30
N GLY A 15 -2.67 17.87 25.66
CA GLY A 15 -3.90 18.15 24.91
C GLY A 15 -3.65 18.66 23.48
N LEU A 16 -2.70 19.58 23.31
CA LEU A 16 -2.28 20.08 21.99
C LEU A 16 -1.59 19.00 21.14
N GLY A 17 -0.74 18.17 21.75
CA GLY A 17 -0.11 17.03 21.06
C GLY A 17 -1.13 16.01 20.56
N PHE A 18 -2.16 15.72 21.34
CA PHE A 18 -3.22 14.77 20.96
C PHE A 18 -4.17 15.33 19.89
N ALA A 19 -4.53 16.61 19.98
CA ALA A 19 -5.35 17.29 18.96
C ALA A 19 -4.61 17.44 17.62
N GLY A 20 -3.33 17.79 17.65
CA GLY A 20 -2.47 17.87 16.46
C GLY A 20 -2.28 16.51 15.78
N GLY A 21 -2.08 15.43 16.56
CA GLY A 21 -2.00 14.07 16.04
C GLY A 21 -3.27 13.60 15.34
N ARG A 22 -4.45 13.92 15.89
CA ARG A 22 -5.73 13.57 15.26
C ARG A 22 -6.03 14.38 14.00
N LEU A 23 -5.61 15.66 13.94
CA LEU A 23 -5.69 16.50 12.75
C LEU A 23 -4.78 15.99 11.63
N ALA A 24 -3.55 15.55 11.96
CA ALA A 24 -2.65 14.93 10.99
C ALA A 24 -3.22 13.62 10.42
N VAL A 25 -3.82 12.78 11.27
CA VAL A 25 -4.51 11.54 10.82
C VAL A 25 -5.76 11.85 10.00
N ALA A 26 -6.50 12.91 10.34
CA ALA A 26 -7.66 13.35 9.58
C ALA A 26 -7.27 13.93 8.22
N GLN A 27 -6.19 14.71 8.14
CA GLN A 27 -5.64 15.19 6.86
C GLN A 27 -5.08 14.04 6.02
N ASP A 28 -4.43 13.04 6.62
CA ASP A 28 -3.96 11.84 5.91
C ASP A 28 -5.13 11.03 5.34
N ARG A 29 -6.22 10.86 6.10
CA ARG A 29 -7.47 10.25 5.59
C ARG A 29 -8.17 11.11 4.54
N HIS A 30 -8.18 12.43 4.71
CA HIS A 30 -8.80 13.32 3.74
C HIS A 30 -8.01 13.31 2.42
N ARG A 31 -6.67 13.30 2.46
CA ARG A 31 -5.80 13.11 1.29
C ARG A 31 -6.03 11.77 0.59
N ARG A 32 -6.31 10.70 1.34
CA ARG A 32 -6.72 9.39 0.78
C ARG A 32 -8.14 9.41 0.21
N GLY A 33 -9.03 10.27 0.72
CA GLY A 33 -10.44 10.34 0.33
C GLY A 33 -10.77 11.31 -0.82
N THR A 34 -9.91 12.30 -1.09
CA THR A 34 -10.18 13.34 -2.13
C THR A 34 -9.28 13.25 -3.37
N GLY A 35 -8.41 12.24 -3.46
CA GLY A 35 -7.40 12.13 -4.52
C GLY A 35 -7.69 11.15 -5.66
N ASP A 36 -8.89 10.55 -5.74
CA ASP A 36 -9.22 9.49 -6.71
C ASP A 36 -10.24 9.92 -7.79
N ALA A 37 -10.38 11.22 -8.02
CA ALA A 37 -11.22 11.75 -9.10
C ALA A 37 -10.48 12.00 -10.42
N ASP A 38 -9.20 11.62 -10.52
CA ASP A 38 -8.46 11.57 -11.78
C ASP A 38 -8.05 10.13 -12.04
N GLY A 39 -8.42 9.59 -13.21
CA GLY A 39 -8.24 8.19 -13.59
C GLY A 39 -6.77 7.75 -13.60
N GLY A 40 -6.19 7.49 -12.44
CA GLY A 40 -4.82 7.05 -12.27
C GLY A 40 -4.61 5.61 -12.69
N ALA A 41 -3.42 5.08 -12.40
CA ALA A 41 -3.17 3.65 -12.51
C ALA A 41 -4.04 2.88 -11.50
N ALA A 42 -4.54 1.73 -11.92
CA ALA A 42 -5.33 0.82 -11.09
C ALA A 42 -4.93 -0.60 -11.49
N PHE A 43 -4.94 -1.55 -10.55
CA PHE A 43 -4.36 -2.86 -10.81
C PHE A 43 -5.35 -3.99 -10.59
N ARG A 44 -5.23 -5.02 -11.42
CA ARG A 44 -5.91 -6.31 -11.28
C ARG A 44 -4.89 -7.42 -11.37
N LEU A 45 -5.08 -8.47 -10.57
CA LEU A 45 -4.34 -9.72 -10.71
C LEU A 45 -5.20 -10.71 -11.49
N ASP A 46 -4.60 -11.33 -12.51
CA ASP A 46 -5.20 -12.41 -13.28
C ASP A 46 -4.34 -13.67 -13.12
N HIS A 47 -4.90 -14.79 -12.66
CA HIS A 47 -4.16 -16.06 -12.60
C HIS A 47 -3.81 -16.53 -14.00
N GLN A 48 -2.56 -16.96 -14.20
CA GLN A 48 -2.10 -17.53 -15.47
C GLN A 48 -2.01 -19.05 -15.36
N GLU A 49 -0.96 -19.54 -14.72
CA GLU A 49 -0.66 -20.97 -14.61
C GLU A 49 0.15 -21.21 -13.34
N ASP A 50 -0.06 -22.37 -12.71
CA ASP A 50 0.61 -22.79 -11.49
C ASP A 50 0.62 -21.68 -10.42
N HIS A 51 1.82 -21.22 -10.11
CA HIS A 51 2.16 -20.23 -9.11
C HIS A 51 2.37 -18.83 -9.70
N THR A 52 1.89 -18.58 -10.92
CA THR A 52 2.10 -17.33 -11.66
C THR A 52 0.79 -16.58 -11.92
N TRP A 53 0.82 -15.28 -11.63
CA TRP A 53 -0.25 -14.33 -11.90
C TRP A 53 0.29 -13.17 -12.74
N SER A 54 -0.60 -12.51 -13.46
CA SER A 54 -0.33 -11.29 -14.20
C SER A 54 -0.91 -10.10 -13.45
N LEU A 55 -0.06 -9.16 -13.04
CA LEU A 55 -0.50 -7.87 -12.52
C LEU A 55 -0.70 -6.92 -13.70
N VAL A 56 -1.96 -6.58 -13.99
CA VAL A 56 -2.36 -5.74 -15.13
C VAL A 56 -2.74 -4.36 -14.64
N ASN A 57 -2.22 -3.30 -15.28
CA ASN A 57 -2.73 -1.95 -15.05
C ASN A 57 -4.04 -1.74 -15.83
N VAL A 58 -5.17 -1.77 -15.13
CA VAL A 58 -6.51 -1.52 -15.68
C VAL A 58 -6.96 -0.06 -15.54
N GLY A 59 -6.10 0.80 -14.98
CA GLY A 59 -6.34 2.24 -14.88
C GLY A 59 -6.04 2.99 -16.18
N ARG A 60 -6.17 4.32 -16.15
CA ARG A 60 -5.86 5.19 -17.31
C ARG A 60 -4.49 5.86 -17.21
N GLY A 61 -3.88 5.88 -16.02
CA GLY A 61 -2.56 6.43 -15.79
C GLY A 61 -1.44 5.38 -15.86
N THR A 62 -0.23 5.80 -16.22
CA THR A 62 0.98 4.97 -16.14
C THR A 62 1.46 4.85 -14.70
N ALA A 63 1.90 3.65 -14.33
CA ALA A 63 2.55 3.39 -13.05
C ALA A 63 4.02 3.02 -13.24
N SER A 64 4.90 3.71 -12.55
CA SER A 64 6.35 3.42 -12.53
C SER A 64 6.73 2.81 -11.19
N LEU A 65 7.82 2.04 -11.15
CA LEU A 65 8.33 1.41 -9.92
C LEU A 65 7.22 0.63 -9.19
N VAL A 66 6.50 -0.21 -9.92
CA VAL A 66 5.43 -1.02 -9.35
C VAL A 66 6.03 -2.07 -8.42
N HIS A 67 5.65 -2.02 -7.15
CA HIS A 67 6.08 -2.96 -6.13
C HIS A 67 4.88 -3.73 -5.59
N LEU A 68 5.02 -5.07 -5.54
CA LEU A 68 4.03 -5.97 -4.98
C LEU A 68 4.62 -6.70 -3.77
N LEU A 69 3.89 -6.71 -2.67
CA LEU A 69 4.30 -7.36 -1.42
C LEU A 69 3.12 -8.17 -0.86
N PRO A 70 3.36 -9.36 -0.27
CA PRO A 70 2.30 -10.11 0.41
C PRO A 70 1.79 -9.31 1.61
N PHE A 71 0.47 -9.28 1.79
CA PHE A 71 -0.17 -8.65 2.95
C PHE A 71 -0.37 -9.68 4.06
N THR A 72 0.16 -9.37 5.23
CA THR A 72 -0.10 -10.10 6.47
C THR A 72 -0.79 -9.16 7.44
N GLU A 73 -1.81 -9.63 8.15
CA GLU A 73 -2.44 -8.82 9.21
C GLU A 73 -1.40 -8.52 10.31
N GLY A 74 -1.34 -7.26 10.77
CA GLY A 74 -0.34 -6.82 11.75
C GLY A 74 0.95 -6.24 11.17
N ILE A 75 1.01 -5.90 9.87
CA ILE A 75 2.08 -5.04 9.35
C ILE A 75 1.88 -3.62 9.92
N GLU A 76 2.45 -3.39 11.10
CA GLU A 76 2.42 -2.09 11.79
C GLU A 76 3.55 -1.16 11.33
N SER A 77 4.50 -1.66 10.53
CA SER A 77 5.70 -0.92 10.10
C SER A 77 5.88 -0.89 8.58
N TRP A 78 6.32 0.26 8.06
CA TRP A 78 6.68 0.44 6.66
C TRP A 78 8.20 0.69 6.50
N PRO A 79 8.90 0.02 5.57
CA PRO A 79 8.41 -1.05 4.69
C PRO A 79 8.09 -2.35 5.47
N PRO A 80 7.23 -3.23 4.93
CA PRO A 80 6.93 -4.52 5.54
C PRO A 80 8.21 -5.34 5.68
N ARG A 81 8.38 -6.03 6.82
CA ARG A 81 9.46 -7.01 7.00
C ARG A 81 8.93 -8.42 6.70
N PRO A 82 9.74 -9.30 6.10
CA PRO A 82 9.35 -10.68 5.88
C PRO A 82 9.10 -11.41 7.20
N VAL A 83 8.02 -12.19 7.28
CA VAL A 83 7.61 -12.97 8.45
C VAL A 83 7.79 -14.47 8.15
N PRO A 84 8.22 -15.32 9.10
CA PRO A 84 8.31 -16.76 8.89
C PRO A 84 6.97 -17.35 8.40
N GLY A 85 7.01 -18.14 7.32
CA GLY A 85 5.83 -18.77 6.72
C GLY A 85 5.00 -17.85 5.82
N GLN A 86 5.43 -16.61 5.60
CA GLN A 86 4.84 -15.71 4.61
C GLN A 86 5.05 -16.26 3.19
N VAL A 87 4.04 -16.08 2.34
CA VAL A 87 4.16 -16.40 0.92
C VAL A 87 5.23 -15.51 0.31
N GLU A 88 6.30 -16.11 -0.20
CA GLU A 88 7.32 -15.39 -0.98
C GLU A 88 6.73 -14.96 -2.33
N THR A 89 7.10 -13.75 -2.75
CA THR A 89 6.72 -13.17 -4.04
C THR A 89 7.94 -12.78 -4.83
N VAL A 90 7.97 -13.14 -6.10
CA VAL A 90 8.96 -12.65 -7.06
C VAL A 90 8.22 -11.92 -8.18
N ALA A 91 8.61 -10.68 -8.41
CA ALA A 91 8.13 -9.85 -9.50
C ALA A 91 9.33 -9.52 -10.40
N SER A 92 9.12 -9.28 -11.70
CA SER A 92 10.23 -8.94 -12.60
C SER A 92 11.00 -7.71 -12.11
N ASP A 93 12.30 -7.86 -11.84
CA ASP A 93 13.18 -6.87 -11.19
C ASP A 93 13.57 -5.67 -12.09
N VAL A 94 13.19 -5.68 -13.37
CA VAL A 94 13.48 -4.57 -14.29
C VAL A 94 12.41 -3.51 -14.14
N LEU A 95 12.68 -2.49 -13.29
CA LEU A 95 11.92 -1.25 -13.07
C LEU A 95 10.53 -1.25 -13.73
N PRO A 96 9.55 -2.01 -13.20
CA PRO A 96 8.34 -2.32 -13.92
C PRO A 96 7.52 -1.03 -14.07
N THR A 97 7.50 -0.53 -15.30
CA THR A 97 6.63 0.56 -15.72
C THR A 97 5.45 -0.07 -16.44
N LEU A 98 4.26 0.07 -15.87
CA LEU A 98 3.02 -0.46 -16.41
C LEU A 98 2.20 0.68 -17.00
N ALA A 99 2.25 0.81 -18.32
CA ALA A 99 1.27 1.59 -19.07
C ALA A 99 -0.13 0.97 -18.94
N PRO A 100 -1.21 1.73 -19.20
CA PRO A 100 -2.57 1.16 -19.27
C PRO A 100 -2.63 -0.07 -20.19
N GLY A 101 -3.20 -1.16 -19.67
CA GLY A 101 -3.30 -2.46 -20.35
C GLY A 101 -2.02 -3.31 -20.33
N ALA A 102 -0.87 -2.74 -19.94
CA ALA A 102 0.36 -3.52 -19.78
C ALA A 102 0.28 -4.38 -18.52
N SER A 103 1.04 -5.47 -18.52
CA SER A 103 1.12 -6.38 -17.39
C SER A 103 2.54 -6.80 -17.07
N MET A 104 2.74 -7.26 -15.84
CA MET A 104 3.95 -7.94 -15.41
C MET A 104 3.62 -9.27 -14.75
N SER A 105 4.52 -10.23 -14.89
CA SER A 105 4.40 -11.53 -14.21
C SER A 105 4.81 -11.42 -12.75
N VAL A 106 4.04 -12.09 -11.91
CA VAL A 106 4.21 -12.18 -10.47
C VAL A 106 4.12 -13.65 -10.09
N TRP A 107 5.15 -14.16 -9.44
CA TRP A 107 5.17 -15.51 -8.93
C TRP A 107 4.96 -15.52 -7.42
N PHE A 108 4.19 -16.48 -6.91
CA PHE A 108 3.96 -16.71 -5.49
C PHE A 108 4.38 -18.13 -5.10
N SER A 109 5.16 -18.28 -4.04
CA SER A 109 5.61 -19.61 -3.56
C SER A 109 4.49 -20.61 -3.24
N ARG A 110 3.31 -20.11 -2.85
CA ARG A 110 2.07 -20.89 -2.72
C ARG A 110 0.87 -19.95 -2.78
N TYR A 111 -0.33 -20.51 -2.85
CA TYR A 111 -1.59 -19.77 -2.72
C TYR A 111 -2.30 -20.15 -1.42
N ASP A 112 -2.64 -19.15 -0.61
CA ASP A 112 -3.48 -19.31 0.58
C ASP A 112 -4.86 -18.68 0.30
N ARG A 113 -5.96 -19.32 0.72
CA ARG A 113 -7.32 -18.78 0.47
C ARG A 113 -7.49 -17.43 1.18
N GLY A 114 -7.94 -16.42 0.44
CA GLY A 114 -8.09 -15.05 0.97
C GLY A 114 -6.75 -14.32 1.11
N GLN A 115 -5.68 -14.83 0.50
CA GLN A 115 -4.40 -14.15 0.42
C GLN A 115 -4.58 -12.77 -0.20
N ARG A 116 -3.93 -11.78 0.41
CA ARG A 116 -3.96 -10.39 -0.04
C ARG A 116 -2.55 -9.93 -0.35
N VAL A 117 -2.42 -8.97 -1.25
CA VAL A 117 -1.16 -8.32 -1.58
C VAL A 117 -1.32 -6.81 -1.55
N ILE A 118 -0.25 -6.11 -1.17
CA ILE A 118 -0.13 -4.67 -1.32
C ILE A 118 0.52 -4.39 -2.67
N VAL A 119 -0.10 -3.51 -3.45
CA VAL A 119 0.49 -2.89 -4.62
C VAL A 119 0.78 -1.42 -4.30
N SER A 120 2.01 -0.99 -4.57
CA SER A 120 2.43 0.41 -4.48
C SER A 120 3.17 0.80 -5.76
N TRP A 121 3.09 2.07 -6.15
CA TRP A 121 3.69 2.56 -7.38
C TRP A 121 4.02 4.04 -7.27
N THR A 122 4.79 4.56 -8.21
CA THR A 122 5.06 5.98 -8.41
C THR A 122 4.28 6.46 -9.63
N SER A 123 3.49 7.53 -9.48
CA SER A 123 2.82 8.16 -10.61
C SER A 123 3.79 8.97 -11.47
N THR A 124 3.35 9.42 -12.63
CA THR A 124 4.12 10.29 -13.54
C THR A 124 4.64 11.56 -12.87
N ASP A 125 3.90 12.09 -11.90
CA ASP A 125 4.29 13.30 -11.13
C ASP A 125 5.25 12.98 -9.97
N GLU A 126 5.94 11.84 -10.02
CA GLU A 126 6.89 11.36 -9.01
C GLU A 126 6.31 11.15 -7.60
N VAL A 127 5.00 11.22 -7.45
CA VAL A 127 4.31 10.96 -6.19
C VAL A 127 4.16 9.46 -5.98
N ARG A 128 4.61 8.95 -4.83
CA ARG A 128 4.30 7.59 -4.40
C ARG A 128 2.80 7.44 -4.11
N ARG A 129 2.17 6.47 -4.73
CA ARG A 129 0.76 6.10 -4.63
C ARG A 129 0.62 4.67 -4.08
N GLY A 130 -0.59 4.36 -3.60
CA GLY A 130 -0.85 3.18 -2.78
C GLY A 130 -0.57 3.43 -1.28
N PRO A 131 -0.65 2.40 -0.42
CA PRO A 131 -0.85 0.99 -0.74
C PRO A 131 -2.31 0.69 -1.14
N VAL A 132 -2.50 -0.01 -2.25
CA VAL A 132 -3.80 -0.65 -2.58
C VAL A 132 -3.68 -2.12 -2.23
N VAL A 133 -4.69 -2.64 -1.53
CA VAL A 133 -4.74 -4.06 -1.17
C VAL A 133 -5.62 -4.78 -2.19
N ILE A 134 -5.08 -5.84 -2.80
CA ILE A 134 -5.77 -6.68 -3.78
C ILE A 134 -5.85 -8.09 -3.21
N GLU A 135 -7.02 -8.70 -3.27
CA GLU A 135 -7.16 -10.13 -3.00
C GLU A 135 -6.63 -10.93 -4.18
N VAL A 136 -5.73 -11.89 -3.90
CA VAL A 136 -5.18 -12.78 -4.92
C VAL A 136 -6.32 -13.71 -5.36
N PRO A 137 -6.71 -13.72 -6.65
CA PRO A 137 -7.78 -14.59 -7.10
C PRO A 137 -7.35 -16.05 -7.02
N ALA A 138 -8.32 -16.93 -6.77
CA ALA A 138 -8.10 -18.36 -6.78
C ALA A 138 -7.53 -18.82 -8.15
N PRO A 139 -6.61 -19.81 -8.15
CA PRO A 139 -6.12 -20.40 -9.38
C PRO A 139 -7.28 -21.06 -10.15
N ARG A 140 -7.25 -20.94 -11.49
CA ARG A 140 -8.26 -21.52 -12.39
C ARG A 140 -7.91 -22.94 -12.81
#